data_AF-A0A662C490-F1
#
_entry.id   AF-A0A662C490-F1
#
_cell.length_a   1.000
_cell.length_b   1.000
_cell.length_c   1.000
_cell.angle_alpha   90.00
_cell.angle_beta   90.00
_cell.angle_gamma   90.00
#
_symmetry.space_group_name_H-M   'P 1'
#
loop_
_entity.id
_entity.type
_entity.pdbx_description
1 polymer ?
#
loop_
_entity_poly.entity_id
_entity_poly.type
_entity_poly.pdbx_seq_one_letter_code
_entity_poly.pdbx_strand_id
1 'polypeptide(L)'
;MEFKKAMQAQFTEMAKGELFVTDVSKDLLWETYLTSFPEGTNEIFRERREHDCQCCKQFIRACGNVVAIVDLQLVSIWDIEVDSHFQVVADVMSKLVKRKKIESIFRHYQSTLGTNFNHQMLDDVKKKIIKWEHFYFKLPQKFVKKQDDIGSLLSKAKSNKDVFKRGLEEITEDSMDIVLELIDQDSLYRGSEHRPAITSFAALKKEGYINLDTLNEVDKYTWLNAGKPGARIRNTAIGTLLIDISEGMDLTKAIGRFESKVAPENYKRPTAVVTKGMIKNAQNQVEELGILDSLSRRYAIAEDITINNVLFADRQTKKVMENVFDELSNYAPIKTKTKKLGKIEDVSINKFIKDILPNITTMEIKAENNHLNNFMSLIAPQEKMSRQIFKWGNNFSWAYKGAVTDSIKERVKRAGG
;
A
#
# COMPACT_ATOMS: atom_id res chain seq x y z
N MET A 1 -6.16 51.41 17.05
CA MET A 1 -5.68 51.21 15.67
C MET A 1 -6.49 50.10 15.00
N GLU A 2 -7.03 50.36 13.82
CA GLU A 2 -7.89 49.43 13.06
C GLU A 2 -7.15 48.15 12.62
N PHE A 3 -5.91 48.31 12.13
CA PHE A 3 -5.04 47.21 11.70
C PHE A 3 -4.84 46.12 12.73
N LYS A 4 -4.54 46.51 13.96
CA LYS A 4 -4.40 45.59 15.09
C LYS A 4 -5.69 44.83 15.38
N LYS A 5 -6.85 45.50 15.33
CA LYS A 5 -8.15 44.87 15.63
C LYS A 5 -8.53 43.86 14.55
N ALA A 6 -8.35 44.21 13.28
CA ALA A 6 -8.61 43.32 12.15
C ALA A 6 -7.71 42.07 12.24
N MET A 7 -6.40 42.25 12.48
CA MET A 7 -5.47 41.14 12.69
C MET A 7 -5.87 40.25 13.88
N GLN A 8 -6.30 40.84 15.01
CA GLN A 8 -6.77 40.08 16.16
C GLN A 8 -8.02 39.24 15.84
N ALA A 9 -8.99 39.81 15.12
CA ALA A 9 -10.21 39.11 14.72
C ALA A 9 -9.89 37.92 13.79
N GLN A 10 -9.04 38.17 12.79
CA GLN A 10 -8.57 37.14 11.86
C GLN A 10 -7.84 36.01 12.58
N PHE A 11 -6.93 36.36 13.49
CA PHE A 11 -6.19 35.39 14.27
C PHE A 11 -7.11 34.59 15.22
N THR A 12 -8.14 35.21 15.79
CA THR A 12 -9.17 34.52 16.58
C THR A 12 -9.95 33.50 15.73
N GLU A 13 -10.32 33.84 14.50
CA GLU A 13 -11.03 32.95 13.60
C GLU A 13 -10.17 31.74 13.22
N MET A 14 -8.95 31.99 12.76
CA MET A 14 -7.97 30.95 12.43
C MET A 14 -7.71 30.01 13.62
N ALA A 15 -7.64 30.57 14.83
CA ALA A 15 -7.39 29.84 16.06
C ALA A 15 -8.54 28.91 16.49
N LYS A 16 -9.71 28.93 15.83
CA LYS A 16 -10.74 27.90 16.00
C LYS A 16 -10.25 26.55 15.48
N GLY A 17 -9.51 26.54 14.37
CA GLY A 17 -8.86 25.37 13.79
C GLY A 17 -7.49 25.04 14.41
N GLU A 18 -6.72 24.24 13.69
CA GLU A 18 -5.29 24.03 13.95
C GLU A 18 -4.47 25.13 13.25
N LEU A 19 -3.37 25.54 13.87
CA LEU A 19 -2.47 26.56 13.34
C LEU A 19 -1.15 25.92 12.93
N PHE A 20 -0.57 26.46 11.87
CA PHE A 20 0.69 26.02 11.27
C PHE A 20 1.64 27.19 11.11
N VAL A 21 2.91 26.88 10.91
CA VAL A 21 3.97 27.85 10.57
C VAL A 21 4.56 27.52 9.23
N THR A 22 4.78 28.54 8.40
CA THR A 22 5.44 28.39 7.11
C THR A 22 6.95 28.61 7.23
N ASP A 23 7.69 28.00 6.29
CA ASP A 23 9.16 28.08 6.17
C ASP A 23 9.61 29.46 5.63
N VAL A 24 9.35 30.51 6.42
CA VAL A 24 9.80 31.88 6.19
C VAL A 24 10.73 32.26 7.33
N SER A 25 11.93 32.77 7.01
CA SER A 25 12.86 33.21 8.05
C SER A 25 12.31 34.43 8.80
N LYS A 26 12.59 34.48 10.10
CA LYS A 26 12.16 35.57 10.99
C LYS A 26 12.67 36.94 10.57
N ASP A 27 13.84 37.00 9.94
CA ASP A 27 14.43 38.24 9.43
C ASP A 27 13.76 38.69 8.13
N LEU A 28 13.46 37.75 7.21
CA LEU A 28 12.73 38.08 5.98
C LEU A 28 11.32 38.59 6.27
N LEU A 29 10.61 38.02 7.26
CA LEU A 29 9.30 38.55 7.70
C LEU A 29 9.40 40.00 8.16
N TRP A 30 10.41 40.31 8.97
CA TRP A 30 10.59 41.64 9.52
C TRP A 30 11.01 42.65 8.46
N GLU A 31 11.95 42.28 7.59
CA GLU A 31 12.39 43.11 6.47
C GLU A 31 11.23 43.39 5.50
N THR A 32 10.45 42.36 5.17
CA THR A 32 9.27 42.50 4.30
C THR A 32 8.26 43.45 4.92
N TYR A 33 7.95 43.29 6.21
CA TYR A 33 7.05 44.20 6.90
C TYR A 33 7.52 45.66 6.81
N LEU A 34 8.80 45.94 7.11
CA LEU A 34 9.33 47.30 7.10
C LEU A 34 9.41 47.94 5.70
N THR A 35 9.61 47.13 4.67
CA THR A 35 9.78 47.57 3.27
C THR A 35 8.47 47.65 2.50
N SER A 36 7.37 47.07 3.02
CA SER A 36 6.06 47.07 2.36
C SER A 36 5.28 48.38 2.49
N PHE A 37 5.74 49.29 3.35
CA PHE A 37 5.08 50.59 3.52
C PHE A 37 5.26 51.46 2.27
N PRO A 38 4.17 52.03 1.71
CA PRO A 38 4.27 52.99 0.61
C PRO A 38 5.19 54.16 0.93
N GLU A 39 5.81 54.75 -0.09
CA GLU A 39 6.66 55.92 0.06
C GLU A 39 5.92 57.06 0.78
N GLY A 40 6.59 57.70 1.76
CA GLY A 40 6.00 58.76 2.59
C GLY A 40 5.09 58.28 3.73
N THR A 41 4.87 56.97 3.91
CA THR A 41 3.98 56.44 4.98
C THR A 41 4.71 55.85 6.18
N ASN A 42 6.03 55.68 6.10
CA ASN A 42 6.89 55.16 7.19
C ASN A 42 8.15 56.02 7.32
N GLU A 43 7.96 57.31 7.58
CA GLU A 43 9.02 58.31 7.66
C GLU A 43 9.88 58.13 8.93
N ILE A 44 11.07 58.75 8.92
CA ILE A 44 11.98 58.73 10.08
C ILE A 44 11.38 59.59 11.19
N PHE A 45 11.02 58.95 12.29
CA PHE A 45 10.65 59.59 13.53
C PHE A 45 11.86 59.61 14.49
N ARG A 46 12.51 60.77 14.59
CA ARG A 46 13.76 61.02 15.33
C ARG A 46 14.97 60.24 14.77
N GLU A 47 15.12 58.98 15.16
CA GLU A 47 16.31 58.15 14.86
C GLU A 47 15.97 56.93 14.00
N ARG A 48 14.69 56.55 13.91
CA ARG A 48 14.22 55.32 13.24
C ARG A 48 12.89 55.57 12.54
N ARG A 49 12.50 54.70 11.62
CA ARG A 49 11.18 54.80 10.98
C ARG A 49 10.05 54.57 12.00
N GLU A 50 8.90 55.21 11.83
CA GLU A 50 7.76 55.12 12.78
C GLU A 50 7.37 53.66 13.10
N HIS A 51 7.39 52.77 12.10
CA HIS A 51 7.04 51.36 12.27
C HIS A 51 8.23 50.44 12.57
N ASP A 52 9.44 50.97 12.73
CA ASP A 52 10.63 50.25 13.20
C ASP A 52 10.62 50.11 14.74
N CYS A 53 9.67 49.32 15.21
CA CYS A 53 9.39 49.09 16.62
C CYS A 53 9.84 47.70 17.07
N GLN A 54 10.61 47.63 18.17
CA GLN A 54 11.07 46.37 18.75
C GLN A 54 9.92 45.48 19.25
N CYS A 55 8.84 46.07 19.80
CA CYS A 55 7.65 45.31 20.23
C CYS A 55 6.96 44.65 19.01
N CYS A 56 6.81 45.38 17.91
CA CYS A 56 6.23 44.85 16.67
C CYS A 56 7.13 43.79 16.04
N LYS A 57 8.45 44.01 16.03
CA LYS A 57 9.45 43.04 15.57
C LYS A 57 9.36 41.72 16.32
N GLN A 58 9.24 41.76 17.65
CA GLN A 58 9.08 40.55 18.46
C GLN A 58 7.78 39.80 18.13
N PHE A 59 6.67 40.52 17.95
CA PHE A 59 5.40 39.92 17.55
C PHE A 59 5.49 39.23 16.18
N ILE A 60 6.02 39.92 15.17
CA ILE A 60 6.18 39.40 13.80
C ILE A 60 7.12 38.20 13.78
N ARG A 61 8.21 38.21 14.55
CA ARG A 61 9.10 37.05 14.67
C ARG A 61 8.48 35.87 15.41
N ALA A 62 7.48 36.10 16.25
CA ALA A 62 6.82 35.05 17.03
C ALA A 62 5.68 34.38 16.25
N CYS A 63 4.92 35.13 15.45
CA CYS A 63 3.73 34.62 14.78
C CYS A 63 3.46 35.16 13.37
N GLY A 64 4.38 35.94 12.80
CA GLY A 64 4.21 36.55 11.48
C GLY A 64 4.12 35.54 10.33
N ASN A 65 4.57 34.30 10.52
CA ASN A 65 4.45 33.19 9.56
C ASN A 65 3.33 32.20 9.92
N VAL A 66 2.41 32.57 10.81
CA VAL A 66 1.31 31.68 11.20
C VAL A 66 0.22 31.67 10.14
N VAL A 67 -0.21 30.46 9.79
CA VAL A 67 -1.28 30.19 8.85
C VAL A 67 -2.25 29.14 9.40
N ALA A 68 -3.44 29.09 8.83
CA ALA A 68 -4.42 28.03 9.00
C ALA A 68 -4.73 27.42 7.62
N ILE A 69 -5.28 26.22 7.62
CA ILE A 69 -5.82 25.58 6.43
C ILE A 69 -7.34 25.58 6.55
N VAL A 70 -8.02 26.28 5.65
CA VAL A 70 -9.48 26.34 5.54
C VAL A 70 -9.83 25.95 4.11
N ASP A 71 -10.67 24.92 3.94
CA ASP A 71 -11.07 24.38 2.63
C ASP A 71 -9.87 24.12 1.68
N LEU A 72 -8.81 23.52 2.22
CA LEU A 72 -7.52 23.27 1.53
C LEU A 72 -6.81 24.52 0.98
N GLN A 73 -7.21 25.71 1.41
CA GLN A 73 -6.53 26.97 1.14
C GLN A 73 -5.77 27.47 2.37
N LEU A 74 -4.64 28.14 2.11
CA LEU A 74 -3.89 28.78 3.18
C LEU A 74 -4.51 30.13 3.50
N VAL A 75 -4.81 30.32 4.78
CA VAL A 75 -5.28 31.57 5.36
C VAL A 75 -4.21 32.05 6.34
N SER A 76 -3.77 33.30 6.22
CA SER A 76 -2.74 33.90 7.07
C SER A 76 -3.32 34.91 8.05
N ILE A 77 -2.55 35.27 9.09
CA ILE A 77 -2.94 36.34 10.03
C ILE A 77 -3.03 37.72 9.36
N TRP A 78 -2.51 37.84 8.14
CA TRP A 78 -2.46 39.05 7.34
C TRP A 78 -3.60 39.13 6.32
N ASP A 79 -4.46 38.11 6.24
CA ASP A 79 -5.66 38.15 5.38
C ASP A 79 -6.74 39.02 6.03
N ILE A 80 -6.53 40.33 5.98
CA ILE A 80 -7.39 41.33 6.59
C ILE A 80 -7.64 42.48 5.62
N GLU A 81 -8.80 43.11 5.79
CA GLU A 81 -9.19 44.31 5.07
C GLU A 81 -9.16 45.50 6.03
N VAL A 82 -8.43 46.55 5.64
CA VAL A 82 -8.27 47.79 6.42
C VAL A 82 -8.16 49.01 5.52
N ASP A 83 -8.84 50.09 5.89
CA ASP A 83 -8.88 51.33 5.08
C ASP A 83 -7.66 52.23 5.32
N SER A 84 -6.46 51.73 4.96
CA SER A 84 -5.21 52.47 5.16
C SER A 84 -4.03 51.93 4.35
N HIS A 85 -2.90 52.65 4.38
CA HIS A 85 -1.61 52.20 3.82
C HIS A 85 -1.14 50.84 4.39
N PHE A 86 -1.70 50.40 5.51
CA PHE A 86 -1.46 49.07 6.06
C PHE A 86 -2.05 47.92 5.22
N GLN A 87 -2.99 48.19 4.31
CA GLN A 87 -3.51 47.16 3.39
C GLN A 87 -2.38 46.59 2.52
N VAL A 88 -1.54 47.46 1.96
CA VAL A 88 -0.37 47.06 1.15
C VAL A 88 0.57 46.15 1.96
N VAL A 89 0.77 46.48 3.24
CA VAL A 89 1.60 45.68 4.15
C VAL A 89 0.97 44.31 4.41
N ALA A 90 -0.33 44.25 4.69
CA ALA A 90 -1.07 43.01 4.87
C ALA A 90 -1.00 42.10 3.63
N ASP A 91 -1.24 42.65 2.44
CA ASP A 91 -1.25 41.89 1.19
C ASP A 91 0.13 41.30 0.87
N VAL A 92 1.19 42.09 1.03
CA VAL A 92 2.57 41.65 0.79
C VAL A 92 2.98 40.58 1.81
N MET A 93 2.65 40.77 3.09
CA MET A 93 2.95 39.79 4.15
C MET A 93 2.17 38.49 3.94
N SER A 94 0.88 38.57 3.61
CA SER A 94 0.05 37.41 3.27
C SER A 94 0.65 36.63 2.10
N LYS A 95 0.99 37.32 1.01
CA LYS A 95 1.59 36.71 -0.18
C LYS A 95 2.93 36.03 0.12
N LEU A 96 3.77 36.64 0.95
CA LEU A 96 5.06 36.05 1.36
C LEU A 96 4.85 34.73 2.09
N VAL A 97 3.98 34.73 3.10
CA VAL A 97 3.74 33.58 3.96
C VAL A 97 3.08 32.44 3.17
N LYS A 98 2.05 32.74 2.37
CA LYS A 98 1.32 31.74 1.57
C LYS A 98 2.15 31.11 0.44
N ARG A 99 3.22 31.77 -0.02
CA ARG A 99 4.12 31.24 -1.05
C ARG A 99 5.06 30.15 -0.51
N LYS A 100 5.29 30.10 0.80
CA LYS A 100 6.17 29.11 1.42
C LYS A 100 5.37 27.88 1.86
N LYS A 101 6.04 26.73 1.85
CA LYS A 101 5.49 25.47 2.36
C LYS A 101 5.26 25.54 3.87
N ILE A 102 4.36 24.71 4.37
CA ILE A 102 4.18 24.50 5.81
C ILE A 102 5.41 23.76 6.34
N GLU A 103 6.01 24.31 7.40
CA GLU A 103 7.14 23.71 8.09
C GLU A 103 6.67 22.79 9.23
N SER A 104 5.74 23.28 10.06
CA SER A 104 5.22 22.53 11.21
C SER A 104 3.91 23.11 11.74
N ILE A 105 3.38 22.49 12.81
CA ILE A 105 2.29 23.05 13.62
C ILE A 105 2.78 24.23 14.47
N PHE A 106 1.89 25.16 14.80
CA PHE A 106 2.21 26.30 15.65
C PHE A 106 1.98 25.98 17.13
N ARG A 107 3.04 26.07 17.94
CA ARG A 107 2.99 25.97 19.40
C ARG A 107 3.87 27.06 20.00
N HIS A 108 3.44 27.65 21.10
CA HIS A 108 4.15 28.74 21.75
C HIS A 108 4.20 28.55 23.27
N TYR A 109 5.21 29.11 23.93
CA TYR A 109 5.40 28.94 25.38
C TYR A 109 4.69 30.01 26.22
N GLN A 110 4.46 31.19 25.64
CA GLN A 110 3.71 32.27 26.26
C GLN A 110 2.25 32.26 25.81
N SER A 111 1.34 32.58 26.74
CA SER A 111 -0.09 32.76 26.48
C SER A 111 -0.44 34.10 25.82
N THR A 112 0.52 35.01 25.72
CA THR A 112 0.38 36.31 25.08
C THR A 112 1.52 36.51 24.09
N LEU A 113 1.19 37.02 22.91
CA LEU A 113 2.16 37.41 21.89
C LEU A 113 2.20 38.93 21.81
N GLY A 114 3.41 39.48 21.75
CA GLY A 114 3.63 40.92 21.60
C GLY A 114 3.25 41.73 22.84
N THR A 115 3.09 43.04 22.64
CA THR A 115 2.83 44.02 23.69
C THR A 115 1.57 44.79 23.33
N ASN A 116 0.62 44.97 24.25
CA ASN A 116 -0.63 45.66 23.90
C ASN A 116 -0.41 47.15 23.62
N PHE A 117 0.26 47.85 24.52
CA PHE A 117 0.64 49.24 24.40
C PHE A 117 1.80 49.53 25.35
N ASN A 118 2.52 50.62 25.11
CA ASN A 118 3.44 51.21 26.09
C ASN A 118 3.27 52.75 26.11
N HIS A 119 3.79 53.38 27.15
CA HIS A 119 3.75 54.83 27.32
C HIS A 119 5.16 55.40 27.19
N GLN A 120 5.29 56.49 26.44
CA GLN A 120 6.53 57.26 26.36
C GLN A 120 6.27 58.66 26.93
N MET A 121 7.10 59.08 27.88
CA MET A 121 7.13 60.46 28.33
C MET A 121 8.02 61.27 27.38
N LEU A 122 7.54 62.42 26.90
CA LEU A 122 8.40 63.39 26.22
C LEU A 122 9.03 64.33 27.24
N ASP A 123 10.33 64.56 27.11
CA ASP A 123 11.15 65.43 27.98
C ASP A 123 10.89 66.93 27.82
N ASP A 124 9.92 67.32 27.01
CA ASP A 124 9.61 68.73 26.81
C ASP A 124 8.56 69.24 27.81
N VAL A 125 8.67 70.52 28.16
CA VAL A 125 8.11 71.31 29.30
C VAL A 125 6.61 71.09 29.64
N LYS A 126 5.85 70.30 28.86
CA LYS A 126 4.42 70.00 29.04
C LYS A 126 4.06 68.56 29.44
N LYS A 127 5.01 67.68 29.80
CA LYS A 127 4.73 66.28 30.27
C LYS A 127 3.65 65.55 29.44
N LYS A 128 3.71 65.62 28.11
CA LYS A 128 2.78 64.85 27.27
C LYS A 128 3.20 63.38 27.25
N ILE A 129 2.29 62.50 27.69
CA ILE A 129 2.44 61.05 27.61
C ILE A 129 1.88 60.60 26.25
N ILE A 130 2.72 60.01 25.40
CA ILE A 130 2.26 59.33 24.17
C ILE A 130 2.00 57.86 24.50
N LYS A 131 0.82 57.37 24.12
CA LYS A 131 0.48 55.95 24.15
C LYS A 131 0.71 55.35 22.77
N TRP A 132 1.69 54.45 22.67
CA TRP A 132 1.93 53.68 21.46
C TRP A 132 1.19 52.35 21.53
N GLU A 133 0.41 52.03 20.51
CA GLU A 133 -0.25 50.73 20.37
C GLU A 133 0.62 49.80 19.53
N HIS A 134 0.81 48.56 19.99
CA HIS A 134 1.59 47.55 19.26
C HIS A 134 0.74 46.29 18.98
N PHE A 135 1.25 45.40 18.12
CA PHE A 135 0.62 44.12 17.89
C PHE A 135 0.57 43.29 19.18
N TYR A 136 -0.60 42.70 19.40
CA TYR A 136 -0.88 41.90 20.57
C TYR A 136 -1.93 40.85 20.27
N PHE A 137 -1.74 39.64 20.77
CA PHE A 137 -2.76 38.60 20.72
C PHE A 137 -2.68 37.69 21.93
N LYS A 138 -3.82 37.29 22.48
CA LYS A 138 -3.90 36.32 23.58
C LYS A 138 -4.18 34.93 22.99
N LEU A 139 -3.21 34.05 23.09
CA LEU A 139 -3.29 32.69 22.55
C LEU A 139 -4.30 31.85 23.32
N PRO A 140 -5.16 31.08 22.62
CA PRO A 140 -5.90 30.00 23.24
C PRO A 140 -4.97 28.96 23.87
N GLN A 141 -5.37 28.42 25.02
CA GLN A 141 -4.55 27.46 25.80
C GLN A 141 -4.13 26.21 25.00
N LYS A 142 -4.89 25.81 23.97
CA LYS A 142 -4.54 24.64 23.14
C LYS A 142 -3.18 24.80 22.41
N PHE A 143 -2.77 26.03 22.10
CA PHE A 143 -1.50 26.34 21.45
C PHE A 143 -0.35 26.63 22.42
N VAL A 144 -0.67 26.83 23.71
CA VAL A 144 0.30 27.13 24.75
C VAL A 144 0.85 25.84 25.34
N LYS A 145 2.17 25.66 25.30
CA LYS A 145 2.87 24.46 25.79
C LYS A 145 4.11 24.84 26.57
N LYS A 146 4.62 23.96 27.44
CA LYS A 146 5.90 24.21 28.11
C LYS A 146 7.00 24.26 27.06
N GLN A 147 7.98 25.14 27.26
CA GLN A 147 9.06 25.36 26.30
C GLN A 147 9.80 24.07 25.93
N ASP A 148 10.07 23.21 26.93
CA ASP A 148 10.76 21.93 26.74
C ASP A 148 9.96 20.91 25.93
N ASP A 149 8.61 20.99 25.99
CA ASP A 149 7.73 20.05 25.29
C ASP A 149 7.55 20.42 23.81
N ILE A 150 7.76 21.70 23.43
CA ILE A 150 7.47 22.19 22.08
C ILE A 150 8.26 21.40 21.04
N GLY A 151 9.58 21.23 21.21
CA GLY A 151 10.41 20.52 20.23
C GLY A 151 9.95 19.08 19.96
N SER A 152 9.54 18.36 21.01
CA SER A 152 9.00 17.01 20.91
C SER A 152 7.66 16.99 20.16
N LEU A 153 6.77 17.93 20.45
CA LEU A 153 5.47 18.05 19.78
C LEU A 153 5.61 18.37 18.28
N LEU A 154 6.51 19.28 17.92
CA LEU A 154 6.80 19.61 16.51
C LEU A 154 7.34 18.39 15.76
N SER A 155 8.28 17.67 16.37
CA SER A 155 8.88 16.46 15.79
C SER A 155 7.85 15.35 15.59
N LYS A 156 6.98 15.13 16.59
CA LYS A 156 5.90 14.16 16.51
C LYS A 156 4.88 14.51 15.42
N ALA A 157 4.51 15.79 15.30
CA ALA A 157 3.58 16.25 14.27
C ALA A 157 4.15 16.00 12.86
N LYS A 158 5.42 16.34 12.64
CA LYS A 158 6.11 16.08 11.37
C LYS A 158 6.20 14.58 11.05
N SER A 159 6.60 13.77 12.02
CA SER A 159 6.64 12.30 11.86
C SER A 159 5.26 11.72 11.53
N ASN A 160 4.20 12.19 12.19
CA ASN A 160 2.84 11.75 11.88
C ASN A 160 2.44 12.12 10.45
N LYS A 161 2.75 13.34 10.02
CA LYS A 161 2.49 13.80 8.65
C LYS A 161 3.22 12.97 7.61
N ASP A 162 4.51 12.68 7.84
CA ASP A 162 5.33 11.89 6.90
C ASP A 162 4.84 10.44 6.82
N VAL A 163 4.50 9.82 7.95
CA VAL A 163 3.91 8.47 8.01
C VAL A 163 2.58 8.41 7.28
N PHE A 164 1.72 9.42 7.49
CA PHE A 164 0.43 9.49 6.83
C PHE A 164 0.56 9.66 5.32
N LYS A 165 1.41 10.60 4.87
CA LYS A 165 1.71 10.82 3.45
C LYS A 165 2.18 9.53 2.78
N ARG A 166 3.17 8.86 3.37
CA ARG A 166 3.67 7.57 2.84
C ARG A 166 2.61 6.49 2.86
N GLY A 167 1.74 6.46 3.86
CA GLY A 167 0.60 5.55 3.89
C GLY A 167 -0.31 5.77 2.68
N LEU A 168 -0.65 7.02 2.36
CA LEU A 168 -1.49 7.36 1.21
C LEU A 168 -0.85 6.94 -0.13
N GLU A 169 0.47 7.07 -0.25
CA GLU A 169 1.23 6.71 -1.46
C GLU A 169 1.42 5.19 -1.61
N GLU A 170 1.76 4.49 -0.52
CA GLU A 170 2.23 3.10 -0.57
C GLU A 170 1.12 2.05 -0.38
N ILE A 171 0.01 2.37 0.30
CA ILE A 171 -1.08 1.41 0.56
C ILE A 171 -2.14 1.52 -0.53
N THR A 172 -2.37 0.49 -1.33
CA THR A 172 -3.37 0.48 -2.42
C THR A 172 -4.79 0.24 -1.89
N GLU A 173 -5.80 0.66 -2.66
CA GLU A 173 -7.21 0.37 -2.34
C GLU A 173 -7.50 -1.12 -2.34
N ASP A 174 -7.01 -1.83 -3.36
CA ASP A 174 -7.14 -3.29 -3.47
C ASP A 174 -6.58 -4.00 -2.23
N SER A 175 -5.44 -3.55 -1.68
CA SER A 175 -4.88 -4.16 -0.47
C SER A 175 -5.81 -4.02 0.74
N MET A 176 -6.48 -2.87 0.87
CA MET A 176 -7.43 -2.63 1.97
C MET A 176 -8.67 -3.51 1.80
N ASP A 177 -9.19 -3.61 0.58
CA ASP A 177 -10.38 -4.40 0.29
C ASP A 177 -10.11 -5.91 0.50
N ILE A 178 -8.95 -6.41 0.08
CA ILE A 178 -8.51 -7.81 0.35
C ILE A 178 -8.43 -8.06 1.85
N VAL A 179 -7.79 -7.18 2.61
CA VAL A 179 -7.63 -7.37 4.06
C VAL A 179 -8.97 -7.29 4.78
N LEU A 180 -9.88 -6.38 4.40
CA LEU A 180 -11.23 -6.34 4.97
C LEU A 180 -12.01 -7.63 4.69
N GLU A 181 -11.90 -8.17 3.48
CA GLU A 181 -12.51 -9.46 3.11
C GLU A 181 -11.95 -10.61 3.96
N LEU A 182 -10.64 -10.65 4.20
CA LEU A 182 -10.01 -11.63 5.07
C LEU A 182 -10.50 -11.53 6.53
N ILE A 183 -10.74 -10.32 7.02
CA ILE A 183 -11.34 -10.10 8.35
C ILE A 183 -12.79 -10.60 8.37
N ASP A 184 -13.57 -10.34 7.31
CA ASP A 184 -14.96 -10.83 7.20
C ASP A 184 -15.05 -12.36 7.18
N GLN A 185 -14.01 -13.03 6.67
CA GLN A 185 -13.91 -14.49 6.61
C GLN A 185 -13.24 -15.11 7.86
N ASP A 186 -12.96 -14.30 8.89
CA ASP A 186 -12.22 -14.72 10.09
C ASP A 186 -10.90 -15.45 9.78
N SER A 187 -10.27 -15.07 8.68
CA SER A 187 -9.06 -15.71 8.14
C SER A 187 -7.76 -15.01 8.56
N LEU A 188 -7.87 -14.02 9.45
CA LEU A 188 -6.74 -13.29 10.03
C LEU A 188 -6.80 -13.37 11.55
N TYR A 189 -5.72 -13.83 12.16
CA TYR A 189 -5.61 -13.84 13.62
C TYR A 189 -5.84 -12.43 14.21
N ARG A 190 -6.88 -12.30 15.05
CA ARG A 190 -7.32 -11.04 15.66
C ARG A 190 -7.56 -9.90 14.66
N GLY A 191 -7.90 -10.22 13.41
CA GLY A 191 -8.10 -9.24 12.34
C GLY A 191 -9.19 -8.21 12.65
N SER A 192 -10.23 -8.60 13.40
CA SER A 192 -11.37 -7.74 13.75
C SER A 192 -10.96 -6.47 14.52
N GLU A 193 -9.91 -6.54 15.34
CA GLU A 193 -9.38 -5.41 16.10
C GLU A 193 -8.79 -4.31 15.20
N HIS A 194 -8.34 -4.69 13.99
CA HIS A 194 -7.72 -3.78 13.05
C HIS A 194 -8.72 -3.11 12.08
N ARG A 195 -9.96 -3.63 11.99
CA ARG A 195 -11.00 -3.09 11.09
C ARG A 195 -11.25 -1.58 11.25
N PRO A 196 -11.37 -1.02 12.47
CA PRO A 196 -11.61 0.43 12.63
C PRO A 196 -10.48 1.28 12.05
N ALA A 197 -9.23 0.83 12.14
CA ALA A 197 -8.08 1.54 11.60
C ALA A 197 -8.08 1.53 10.07
N ILE A 198 -8.35 0.36 9.45
CA ILE A 198 -8.39 0.21 7.99
C ILE A 198 -9.54 1.04 7.40
N THR A 199 -10.74 0.94 7.98
CA THR A 199 -11.92 1.70 7.52
C THR A 199 -11.71 3.21 7.65
N SER A 200 -11.16 3.69 8.77
CA SER A 200 -10.84 5.11 8.95
C SER A 200 -9.81 5.59 7.92
N PHE A 201 -8.76 4.80 7.66
CA PHE A 201 -7.76 5.16 6.67
C PHE A 201 -8.29 5.10 5.23
N ALA A 202 -9.13 4.11 4.91
CA ALA A 202 -9.79 3.98 3.62
C ALA A 202 -10.68 5.18 3.32
N ALA A 203 -11.45 5.67 4.32
CA ALA A 203 -12.23 6.90 4.18
C ALA A 203 -11.33 8.11 3.88
N LEU A 204 -10.24 8.28 4.64
CA LEU A 204 -9.26 9.36 4.39
C LEU A 204 -8.62 9.28 2.99
N LYS A 205 -8.41 8.08 2.46
CA LYS A 205 -7.85 7.91 1.12
C LYS A 205 -8.90 8.18 0.03
N LYS A 206 -10.05 7.50 0.11
CA LYS A 206 -11.11 7.55 -0.91
C LYS A 206 -11.78 8.92 -1.01
N GLU A 207 -12.13 9.53 0.13
CA GLU A 207 -12.91 10.77 0.14
C GLU A 207 -12.06 12.02 -0.14
N GLY A 208 -10.78 11.99 0.27
CA GLY A 208 -9.98 13.21 0.32
C GLY A 208 -8.65 13.21 -0.44
N TYR A 209 -8.06 12.05 -0.77
CA TYR A 209 -6.75 12.00 -1.42
C TYR A 209 -6.82 11.76 -2.93
N ILE A 210 -7.73 10.90 -3.40
CA ILE A 210 -7.83 10.51 -4.82
C ILE A 210 -8.08 11.72 -5.74
N ASN A 211 -8.84 12.71 -5.25
CA ASN A 211 -9.24 13.88 -6.02
C ASN A 211 -8.24 15.05 -5.93
N LEU A 212 -7.04 14.84 -5.37
CA LEU A 212 -6.03 15.90 -5.25
C LEU A 212 -5.09 15.88 -6.45
N ASP A 213 -5.05 16.99 -7.18
CA ASP A 213 -4.29 17.09 -8.43
C ASP A 213 -2.87 17.64 -8.22
N THR A 214 -2.65 18.45 -7.16
CA THR A 214 -1.37 19.14 -6.96
C THR A 214 -0.61 18.66 -5.73
N LEU A 215 0.73 18.65 -5.82
CA LEU A 215 1.61 18.35 -4.68
C LEU A 215 1.38 19.27 -3.48
N ASN A 216 0.93 20.50 -3.71
CA ASN A 216 0.63 21.47 -2.67
C ASN A 216 -0.66 21.11 -1.92
N GLU A 217 -1.70 20.67 -2.64
CA GLU A 217 -2.93 20.18 -2.02
C GLU A 217 -2.67 18.92 -1.20
N VAL A 218 -1.86 17.99 -1.73
CA VAL A 218 -1.43 16.80 -0.97
C VAL A 218 -0.71 17.19 0.32
N ASP A 219 0.21 18.16 0.27
CA ASP A 219 0.92 18.61 1.47
C ASP A 219 -0.04 19.21 2.51
N LYS A 220 -0.94 20.11 2.12
CA LYS A 220 -1.96 20.69 3.01
C LYS A 220 -2.90 19.62 3.57
N TYR A 221 -3.36 18.70 2.73
CA TYR A 221 -4.24 17.60 3.11
C TYR A 221 -3.58 16.70 4.16
N THR A 222 -2.30 16.37 3.96
CA THR A 222 -1.55 15.54 4.92
C THR A 222 -1.36 16.24 6.25
N TRP A 223 -1.07 17.54 6.28
CA TRP A 223 -1.01 18.31 7.53
C TRP A 223 -2.34 18.36 8.28
N LEU A 224 -3.45 18.57 7.57
CA LEU A 224 -4.78 18.65 8.15
C LEU A 224 -5.25 17.32 8.78
N ASN A 225 -4.89 16.20 8.16
CA ASN A 225 -5.43 14.88 8.51
C ASN A 225 -4.43 13.96 9.26
N ALA A 226 -3.17 14.35 9.43
CA ALA A 226 -2.14 13.55 10.11
C ALA A 226 -2.47 13.18 11.57
N GLY A 227 -3.38 13.92 12.22
CA GLY A 227 -3.85 13.65 13.57
C GLY A 227 -5.10 12.75 13.65
N LYS A 228 -5.75 12.43 12.53
CA LYS A 228 -7.00 11.68 12.51
C LYS A 228 -6.78 10.17 12.76
N PRO A 229 -7.81 9.45 13.24
CA PRO A 229 -7.76 7.99 13.36
C PRO A 229 -7.36 7.33 12.04
N GLY A 230 -6.52 6.30 12.09
CA GLY A 230 -6.01 5.62 10.90
C GLY A 230 -4.82 6.30 10.20
N ALA A 231 -4.51 7.57 10.47
CA ALA A 231 -3.40 8.27 9.80
C ALA A 231 -2.02 7.63 10.00
N ARG A 232 -1.84 6.91 11.12
CA ARG A 232 -0.59 6.18 11.44
C ARG A 232 -0.66 4.68 11.12
N ILE A 233 -1.67 4.22 10.38
CA ILE A 233 -1.90 2.79 10.10
C ILE A 233 -0.66 2.12 9.50
N ARG A 234 0.08 2.84 8.66
CA ARG A 234 1.33 2.39 8.05
C ARG A 234 2.32 1.78 9.05
N ASN A 235 2.44 2.37 10.24
CA ASN A 235 3.41 1.95 11.26
C ASN A 235 2.89 0.84 12.19
N THR A 236 1.71 0.28 11.90
CA THR A 236 1.11 -0.79 12.70
C THR A 236 1.45 -2.17 12.10
N ALA A 237 1.20 -3.24 12.86
CA ALA A 237 1.35 -4.60 12.35
C ALA A 237 0.47 -4.84 11.10
N ILE A 238 -0.81 -4.41 11.15
CA ILE A 238 -1.72 -4.50 10.01
C ILE A 238 -1.27 -3.61 8.84
N GLY A 239 -0.63 -2.47 9.13
CA GLY A 239 0.01 -1.64 8.11
C GLY A 239 1.07 -2.40 7.31
N THR A 240 1.84 -3.28 7.95
CA THR A 240 2.80 -4.15 7.24
C THR A 240 2.08 -5.07 6.25
N LEU A 241 0.98 -5.69 6.67
CA LEU A 241 0.20 -6.57 5.79
C LEU A 241 -0.30 -5.83 4.55
N LEU A 242 -0.84 -4.62 4.75
CA LEU A 242 -1.33 -3.77 3.66
C LEU A 242 -0.22 -3.40 2.68
N ILE A 243 0.97 -3.06 3.18
CA ILE A 243 2.13 -2.72 2.35
C ILE A 243 2.62 -3.96 1.58
N ASP A 244 2.79 -5.10 2.27
CA ASP A 244 3.26 -6.34 1.64
C ASP A 244 2.32 -6.73 0.47
N ILE A 245 1.00 -6.64 0.66
CA ILE A 245 0.02 -6.90 -0.41
C ILE A 245 0.09 -5.83 -1.52
N SER A 246 0.24 -4.56 -1.14
CA SER A 246 0.37 -3.44 -2.11
C SER A 246 1.61 -3.56 -3.00
N GLU A 247 2.71 -4.10 -2.46
CA GLU A 247 3.96 -4.37 -3.19
C GLU A 247 3.89 -5.65 -4.05
N GLY A 248 2.74 -6.34 -4.09
CA GLY A 248 2.53 -7.54 -4.89
C GLY A 248 3.09 -8.82 -4.25
N MET A 249 3.31 -8.84 -2.93
CA MET A 249 3.72 -10.05 -2.23
C MET A 249 2.61 -11.10 -2.27
N ASP A 250 3.02 -12.38 -2.38
CA ASP A 250 2.11 -13.50 -2.21
C ASP A 250 1.31 -13.40 -0.91
N LEU A 251 -0.01 -13.57 -1.00
CA LEU A 251 -0.95 -13.36 0.10
C LEU A 251 -0.63 -14.24 1.30
N THR A 252 -0.32 -15.52 1.06
CA THR A 252 0.00 -16.48 2.12
C THR A 252 1.26 -16.05 2.87
N LYS A 253 2.26 -15.56 2.14
CA LYS A 253 3.49 -15.03 2.71
C LYS A 253 3.24 -13.74 3.51
N ALA A 254 2.43 -12.81 2.99
CA ALA A 254 2.10 -11.57 3.65
C ALA A 254 1.35 -11.80 4.97
N ILE A 255 0.35 -12.68 4.97
CA ILE A 255 -0.37 -13.10 6.19
C ILE A 255 0.61 -13.72 7.18
N GLY A 256 1.51 -14.59 6.74
CA GLY A 256 2.48 -15.20 7.65
C GLY A 256 3.44 -14.19 8.29
N ARG A 257 3.85 -13.15 7.57
CA ARG A 257 4.64 -12.04 8.13
C ARG A 257 3.84 -11.22 9.14
N PHE A 258 2.55 -11.03 8.90
CA PHE A 258 1.67 -10.36 9.84
C PHE A 258 1.50 -11.17 11.13
N GLU A 259 1.15 -12.46 11.02
CA GLU A 259 0.93 -13.34 12.16
C GLU A 259 2.19 -13.53 13.01
N SER A 260 3.37 -13.67 12.38
CA SER A 260 4.63 -13.75 13.12
C SER A 260 4.95 -12.48 13.93
N LYS A 261 4.41 -11.32 13.55
CA LYS A 261 4.53 -10.07 14.33
C LYS A 261 3.49 -9.98 15.46
N VAL A 262 2.27 -10.45 15.22
CA VAL A 262 1.14 -10.30 16.17
C VAL A 262 1.09 -11.43 17.19
N ALA A 263 1.54 -12.63 16.82
CA ALA A 263 1.56 -13.79 17.69
C ALA A 263 2.78 -14.70 17.39
N PRO A 264 4.01 -14.27 17.74
CA PRO A 264 5.22 -15.04 17.48
C PRO A 264 5.17 -16.47 18.04
N GLU A 265 4.53 -16.65 19.21
CA GLU A 265 4.46 -17.94 19.90
C GLU A 265 3.41 -18.90 19.32
N ASN A 266 2.40 -18.39 18.60
CA ASN A 266 1.32 -19.18 18.01
C ASN A 266 1.46 -19.36 16.49
N TYR A 267 2.56 -18.87 15.90
CA TYR A 267 2.78 -18.90 14.47
C TYR A 267 2.90 -20.35 13.94
N LYS A 268 1.88 -20.80 13.23
CA LYS A 268 1.89 -22.02 12.41
C LYS A 268 1.97 -21.61 10.94
N ARG A 269 2.48 -22.49 10.06
CA ARG A 269 2.54 -22.20 8.62
C ARG A 269 1.13 -21.86 8.12
N PRO A 270 0.91 -20.67 7.51
CA PRO A 270 -0.42 -20.29 7.05
C PRO A 270 -0.93 -21.30 6.02
N THR A 271 -2.14 -21.80 6.19
CA THR A 271 -2.87 -22.50 5.13
C THR A 271 -3.20 -21.50 4.04
N ALA A 272 -3.17 -21.92 2.77
CA ALA A 272 -3.51 -21.04 1.65
C ALA A 272 -4.95 -20.52 1.83
N VAL A 273 -5.09 -19.22 2.06
CA VAL A 273 -6.41 -18.55 2.15
C VAL A 273 -6.79 -18.08 0.76
N VAL A 274 -7.96 -18.51 0.29
CA VAL A 274 -8.54 -18.09 -0.99
C VAL A 274 -9.79 -17.27 -0.70
N THR A 275 -9.79 -15.99 -1.08
CA THR A 275 -10.95 -15.12 -0.83
C THR A 275 -12.05 -15.32 -1.88
N LYS A 276 -13.29 -14.89 -1.59
CA LYS A 276 -14.42 -15.00 -2.53
C LYS A 276 -14.19 -14.08 -3.75
N GLY A 277 -13.60 -12.91 -3.54
CA GLY A 277 -13.17 -12.02 -4.62
C GLY A 277 -12.19 -12.70 -5.58
N MET A 278 -11.20 -13.42 -5.05
CA MET A 278 -10.25 -14.18 -5.86
C MET A 278 -10.92 -15.28 -6.69
N ILE A 279 -11.90 -16.00 -6.11
CA ILE A 279 -12.66 -17.02 -6.83
C ILE A 279 -13.44 -16.39 -7.98
N LYS A 280 -14.09 -15.25 -7.75
CA LYS A 280 -14.87 -14.55 -8.78
C LYS A 280 -13.97 -14.03 -9.92
N ASN A 281 -12.82 -13.45 -9.58
CA ASN A 281 -11.85 -13.00 -10.58
C ASN A 281 -11.29 -14.16 -11.39
N ALA A 282 -10.99 -15.29 -10.74
CA ALA A 282 -10.55 -16.50 -11.43
C ALA A 282 -11.64 -17.06 -12.35
N GLN A 283 -12.91 -17.04 -11.94
CA GLN A 283 -14.05 -17.44 -12.80
C GLN A 283 -14.14 -16.55 -14.04
N ASN A 284 -14.12 -15.23 -13.87
CA ASN A 284 -14.17 -14.28 -14.99
C ASN A 284 -13.00 -14.50 -15.97
N GLN A 285 -11.79 -14.74 -15.45
CA GLN A 285 -10.61 -14.97 -16.28
C GLN A 285 -10.66 -16.30 -17.05
N VAL A 286 -11.21 -17.35 -16.44
CA VAL A 286 -11.45 -18.65 -17.10
C VAL A 286 -12.47 -18.52 -18.23
N GLU A 287 -13.52 -17.71 -18.02
CA GLU A 287 -14.52 -17.40 -19.05
C GLU A 287 -13.92 -16.59 -20.20
N GLU A 288 -13.15 -15.54 -19.91
CA GLU A 288 -12.47 -14.71 -20.91
C GLU A 288 -11.49 -15.52 -21.78
N LEU A 289 -10.74 -16.43 -21.16
CA LEU A 289 -9.82 -17.33 -21.86
C LEU A 289 -10.54 -18.46 -22.62
N GLY A 290 -11.84 -18.68 -22.36
CA GLY A 290 -12.64 -19.74 -22.97
C GLY A 290 -12.06 -21.14 -22.72
N ILE A 291 -11.56 -21.39 -21.50
CA ILE A 291 -10.92 -22.67 -21.10
C ILE A 291 -11.77 -23.48 -20.11
N LEU A 292 -13.05 -23.12 -19.96
CA LEU A 292 -13.95 -23.73 -18.98
C LEU A 292 -14.12 -25.24 -19.21
N ASP A 293 -14.20 -25.65 -20.48
CA ASP A 293 -14.30 -27.04 -20.94
C ASP A 293 -13.02 -27.86 -20.67
N SER A 294 -11.86 -27.20 -20.60
CA SER A 294 -10.56 -27.83 -20.31
C SER A 294 -10.31 -28.17 -18.84
N LEU A 295 -11.14 -27.66 -17.93
CA LEU A 295 -10.97 -27.86 -16.48
C LEU A 295 -11.47 -29.23 -16.02
N SER A 296 -12.58 -29.70 -16.57
CA SER A 296 -13.19 -31.00 -16.21
C SER A 296 -12.37 -32.16 -16.76
N ARG A 297 -11.99 -33.09 -15.89
CA ARG A 297 -11.01 -34.14 -16.19
C ARG A 297 -11.45 -35.50 -15.64
N ARG A 298 -11.09 -36.57 -16.36
CA ARG A 298 -11.40 -37.96 -16.02
C ARG A 298 -10.17 -38.85 -16.17
N TYR A 299 -10.21 -40.06 -15.62
CA TYR A 299 -9.18 -41.06 -15.92
C TYR A 299 -9.12 -41.32 -17.42
N ALA A 300 -7.90 -41.40 -17.94
CA ALA A 300 -7.65 -41.69 -19.35
C ALA A 300 -8.09 -43.12 -19.66
N ILE A 301 -8.77 -43.29 -20.80
CA ILE A 301 -9.11 -44.59 -21.37
C ILE A 301 -8.20 -44.88 -22.57
N ALA A 302 -8.19 -46.12 -23.05
CA ALA A 302 -7.34 -46.53 -24.16
C ALA A 302 -7.54 -45.65 -25.42
N GLU A 303 -8.77 -45.19 -25.69
CA GLU A 303 -9.08 -44.30 -26.82
C GLU A 303 -8.44 -42.91 -26.74
N ASP A 304 -8.04 -42.46 -25.54
CA ASP A 304 -7.44 -41.13 -25.39
C ASP A 304 -5.97 -41.15 -25.85
N ILE A 305 -5.30 -42.32 -25.84
CA ILE A 305 -3.87 -42.45 -26.09
C ILE A 305 -3.63 -43.01 -27.50
N THR A 306 -2.83 -42.31 -28.30
CA THR A 306 -2.42 -42.78 -29.63
C THR A 306 -1.24 -43.75 -29.55
N ILE A 307 -1.15 -44.68 -30.50
CA ILE A 307 -0.08 -45.70 -30.54
C ILE A 307 1.32 -45.09 -30.61
N ASN A 308 1.46 -43.92 -31.24
CA ASN A 308 2.72 -43.17 -31.36
C ASN A 308 3.26 -42.67 -30.01
N ASN A 309 2.40 -42.59 -28.99
CA ASN A 309 2.75 -42.09 -27.66
C ASN A 309 3.05 -43.22 -26.66
N VAL A 310 3.12 -44.48 -27.10
CA VAL A 310 3.33 -45.65 -26.22
C VAL A 310 4.50 -46.50 -26.72
N LEU A 311 5.37 -46.95 -25.80
CA LEU A 311 6.52 -47.80 -26.13
C LEU A 311 6.12 -49.27 -26.42
N PHE A 312 5.02 -49.72 -25.84
CA PHE A 312 4.47 -51.07 -26.03
C PHE A 312 2.96 -51.07 -25.82
N ALA A 313 2.22 -51.67 -26.75
CA ALA A 313 0.80 -51.98 -26.60
C ALA A 313 0.59 -53.42 -27.05
N ASP A 314 -0.16 -54.18 -26.25
CA ASP A 314 -0.49 -55.56 -26.61
C ASP A 314 -1.49 -55.58 -27.78
N ARG A 315 -1.66 -56.76 -28.39
CA ARG A 315 -2.53 -56.92 -29.56
C ARG A 315 -3.99 -56.54 -29.29
N GLN A 316 -4.49 -56.67 -28.06
CA GLN A 316 -5.87 -56.31 -27.75
C GLN A 316 -6.04 -54.80 -27.58
N THR A 317 -5.11 -54.12 -26.91
CA THR A 317 -5.16 -52.67 -26.70
C THR A 317 -4.89 -51.90 -28.00
N LYS A 318 -4.03 -52.41 -28.89
CA LYS A 318 -3.81 -51.83 -30.23
C LYS A 318 -5.11 -51.68 -31.03
N LYS A 319 -6.02 -52.65 -30.93
CA LYS A 319 -7.34 -52.62 -31.61
C LYS A 319 -8.23 -51.46 -31.16
N VAL A 320 -8.04 -50.98 -29.93
CA VAL A 320 -8.82 -49.88 -29.34
C VAL A 320 -8.14 -48.53 -29.60
N MET A 321 -6.81 -48.54 -29.79
CA MET A 321 -5.99 -47.35 -30.05
C MET A 321 -5.88 -46.97 -31.53
N GLU A 322 -6.05 -47.92 -32.45
CA GLU A 322 -6.04 -47.70 -33.90
C GLU A 322 -7.46 -47.64 -34.47
N ASN A 323 -7.68 -46.74 -35.43
CA ASN A 323 -8.94 -46.70 -36.18
C ASN A 323 -9.17 -48.05 -36.88
N VAL A 324 -10.43 -48.49 -36.87
CA VAL A 324 -10.99 -49.80 -37.26
C VAL A 324 -10.57 -50.33 -38.66
N PHE A 325 -9.74 -49.63 -39.44
CA PHE A 325 -9.43 -49.94 -40.83
C PHE A 325 -8.03 -50.51 -41.13
N ASP A 326 -7.11 -50.62 -40.17
CA ASP A 326 -5.79 -51.24 -40.40
C ASP A 326 -5.78 -52.78 -40.23
N GLU A 327 -6.96 -53.40 -40.35
CA GLU A 327 -7.25 -54.78 -39.95
C GLU A 327 -6.70 -55.90 -40.87
N LEU A 328 -5.88 -55.59 -41.89
CA LEU A 328 -5.56 -56.56 -42.95
C LEU A 328 -4.08 -56.86 -43.20
N SER A 329 -3.21 -56.78 -42.19
CA SER A 329 -1.87 -57.39 -42.31
C SER A 329 -1.33 -57.91 -40.98
N ASN A 330 -1.61 -59.19 -40.69
CA ASN A 330 -0.73 -60.17 -40.02
C ASN A 330 -1.53 -61.24 -39.25
N TYR A 331 -2.24 -62.10 -39.99
CA TYR A 331 -2.77 -63.35 -39.47
C TYR A 331 -1.69 -64.44 -39.53
N ALA A 332 -1.06 -64.71 -38.38
CA ALA A 332 -0.36 -65.96 -38.14
C ALA A 332 -0.71 -66.47 -36.72
N PRO A 333 -1.28 -67.69 -36.58
CA PRO A 333 -1.56 -68.27 -35.28
C PRO A 333 -0.27 -68.85 -34.68
N ILE A 334 0.16 -68.37 -33.51
CA ILE A 334 1.31 -68.91 -32.80
C ILE A 334 0.83 -69.81 -31.66
N LYS A 335 1.17 -71.10 -31.76
CA LYS A 335 0.97 -72.12 -30.72
C LYS A 335 1.75 -71.75 -29.47
N THR A 336 1.07 -71.61 -28.33
CA THR A 336 1.66 -71.42 -27.00
C THR A 336 2.37 -72.70 -26.54
N LYS A 337 3.71 -72.73 -26.66
CA LYS A 337 4.55 -73.66 -25.89
C LYS A 337 4.93 -72.99 -24.58
N THR A 338 4.48 -73.56 -23.46
CA THR A 338 4.96 -73.26 -22.11
C THR A 338 6.45 -73.57 -22.02
N LYS A 339 7.31 -72.56 -22.15
CA LYS A 339 8.75 -72.68 -21.90
C LYS A 339 9.02 -72.53 -20.41
N LYS A 340 9.76 -73.49 -19.84
CA LYS A 340 10.30 -73.42 -18.48
C LYS A 340 11.33 -72.27 -18.41
N LEU A 341 11.14 -71.36 -17.46
CA LEU A 341 12.01 -70.22 -17.17
C LEU A 341 13.29 -70.72 -16.48
N GLY A 342 14.32 -71.03 -17.26
CA GLY A 342 15.57 -71.64 -16.75
C GLY A 342 16.76 -70.69 -16.58
N LYS A 343 16.72 -69.47 -17.13
CA LYS A 343 17.78 -68.47 -16.95
C LYS A 343 17.16 -67.08 -16.95
N ILE A 344 17.22 -66.40 -15.81
CA ILE A 344 16.86 -64.99 -15.67
C ILE A 344 18.15 -64.22 -15.96
N GLU A 345 18.15 -63.41 -17.02
CA GLU A 345 19.23 -62.46 -17.30
C GLU A 345 18.82 -61.11 -16.70
N ASP A 346 19.67 -60.55 -15.85
CA ASP A 346 19.48 -59.18 -15.37
C ASP A 346 19.89 -58.21 -16.47
N VAL A 347 18.92 -57.45 -16.97
CA VAL A 347 19.07 -56.52 -18.09
C VAL A 347 18.76 -55.10 -17.61
N SER A 348 19.59 -54.12 -18.00
CA SER A 348 19.31 -52.71 -17.70
C SER A 348 18.08 -52.20 -18.48
N ILE A 349 17.37 -51.22 -17.94
CA ILE A 349 16.15 -50.67 -18.57
C ILE A 349 16.41 -50.17 -20.01
N ASN A 350 17.59 -49.58 -20.26
CA ASN A 350 17.96 -49.08 -21.59
C ASN A 350 18.16 -50.22 -22.60
N LYS A 351 18.85 -51.31 -22.19
CA LYS A 351 19.03 -52.51 -23.02
C LYS A 351 17.68 -53.20 -23.25
N PHE A 352 16.81 -53.22 -22.24
CA PHE A 352 15.46 -53.75 -22.36
C PHE A 352 14.62 -52.97 -23.39
N ILE A 353 14.56 -51.64 -23.29
CA ILE A 353 13.77 -50.79 -24.20
C ILE A 353 14.29 -50.89 -25.65
N LYS A 354 15.61 -50.93 -25.85
CA LYS A 354 16.20 -50.90 -27.19
C LYS A 354 16.17 -52.26 -27.89
N ASP A 355 16.53 -53.33 -27.18
CA ASP A 355 16.85 -54.62 -27.81
C ASP A 355 15.74 -55.67 -27.60
N ILE A 356 14.98 -55.57 -26.50
CA ILE A 356 13.99 -56.58 -26.09
C ILE A 356 12.57 -56.11 -26.41
N LEU A 357 12.19 -54.92 -25.95
CA LEU A 357 10.82 -54.39 -26.04
C LEU A 357 10.21 -54.39 -27.46
N PRO A 358 10.97 -54.12 -28.55
CA PRO A 358 10.41 -54.15 -29.91
C PRO A 358 9.98 -55.55 -30.39
N ASN A 359 10.52 -56.61 -29.79
CA ASN A 359 10.39 -57.98 -30.27
C ASN A 359 9.44 -58.85 -29.42
N ILE A 360 8.92 -58.32 -28.31
CA ILE A 360 8.04 -59.07 -27.40
C ILE A 360 6.56 -58.95 -27.79
N THR A 361 5.79 -59.99 -27.52
CA THR A 361 4.34 -60.03 -27.75
C THR A 361 3.52 -59.83 -26.48
N THR A 362 4.08 -60.18 -25.32
CA THR A 362 3.44 -60.09 -24.01
C THR A 362 4.44 -59.62 -22.98
N MET A 363 3.98 -58.81 -22.03
CA MET A 363 4.77 -58.34 -20.91
C MET A 363 3.95 -58.47 -19.64
N GLU A 364 4.53 -59.08 -18.61
CA GLU A 364 3.93 -59.20 -17.29
C GLU A 364 4.87 -58.58 -16.26
N ILE A 365 4.31 -57.85 -15.31
CA ILE A 365 5.06 -57.20 -14.25
C ILE A 365 4.60 -57.77 -12.92
N LYS A 366 5.54 -58.29 -12.13
CA LYS A 366 5.29 -58.65 -10.74
C LYS A 366 5.32 -57.38 -9.88
N ALA A 367 4.15 -56.84 -9.57
CA ALA A 367 4.04 -55.71 -8.65
C ALA A 367 4.17 -56.19 -7.19
N GLU A 368 5.09 -55.60 -6.44
CA GLU A 368 5.31 -55.87 -5.02
C GLU A 368 4.82 -54.68 -4.18
N ASN A 369 4.58 -54.90 -2.88
CA ASN A 369 3.99 -53.87 -2.00
C ASN A 369 4.84 -52.58 -1.91
N ASN A 370 6.16 -52.70 -2.03
CA ASN A 370 7.09 -51.57 -2.08
C ASN A 370 6.85 -50.65 -3.30
N HIS A 371 6.24 -51.13 -4.39
CA HIS A 371 5.94 -50.36 -5.59
C HIS A 371 4.63 -49.56 -5.46
N LEU A 372 3.80 -49.82 -4.44
CA LEU A 372 2.46 -49.23 -4.33
C LEU A 372 2.45 -47.70 -4.30
N ASN A 373 3.50 -47.09 -3.74
CA ASN A 373 3.62 -45.64 -3.62
C ASN A 373 4.08 -44.96 -4.93
N ASN A 374 4.50 -45.75 -5.92
CA ASN A 374 4.94 -45.26 -7.22
C ASN A 374 3.83 -45.30 -8.28
N PHE A 375 2.64 -45.77 -7.93
CA PHE A 375 1.51 -45.77 -8.86
C PHE A 375 0.99 -44.37 -9.11
N MET A 376 0.76 -44.10 -10.39
CA MET A 376 0.11 -42.89 -10.89
C MET A 376 -0.97 -43.28 -11.90
N SER A 377 -2.00 -42.47 -12.00
CA SER A 377 -3.04 -42.61 -13.00
C SER A 377 -2.93 -41.48 -14.02
N LEU A 378 -3.07 -41.82 -15.29
CA LEU A 378 -3.16 -40.83 -16.36
C LEU A 378 -4.56 -40.22 -16.37
N ILE A 379 -4.62 -38.90 -16.49
CA ILE A 379 -5.84 -38.09 -16.47
C ILE A 379 -5.94 -37.36 -17.81
N ALA A 380 -7.09 -37.53 -18.46
CA ALA A 380 -7.44 -36.91 -19.74
C ALA A 380 -8.52 -35.83 -19.55
N PRO A 381 -8.64 -34.87 -20.48
CA PRO A 381 -9.79 -33.96 -20.48
C PRO A 381 -11.09 -34.75 -20.66
N GLN A 382 -12.15 -34.32 -19.98
CA GLN A 382 -13.47 -34.93 -20.18
C GLN A 382 -13.97 -34.66 -21.60
N GLU A 383 -13.78 -33.43 -22.10
CA GLU A 383 -14.09 -33.02 -23.46
C GLU A 383 -12.87 -33.17 -24.38
N LYS A 384 -12.98 -34.04 -25.40
CA LYS A 384 -11.86 -34.37 -26.32
C LYS A 384 -11.38 -33.16 -27.14
N MET A 385 -12.26 -32.19 -27.41
CA MET A 385 -11.96 -30.97 -28.20
C MET A 385 -11.57 -29.76 -27.34
N SER A 386 -11.32 -29.96 -26.04
CA SER A 386 -10.96 -28.88 -25.12
C SER A 386 -9.61 -28.22 -25.45
N ARG A 387 -9.49 -26.94 -25.12
CA ARG A 387 -8.24 -26.18 -25.33
C ARG A 387 -7.11 -26.70 -24.47
N GLN A 388 -5.88 -26.53 -24.96
CA GLN A 388 -4.69 -26.92 -24.20
C GLN A 388 -4.37 -25.93 -23.08
N ILE A 389 -4.34 -26.43 -21.85
CA ILE A 389 -4.04 -25.64 -20.64
C ILE A 389 -2.67 -25.94 -20.02
N PHE A 390 -1.96 -26.94 -20.54
CA PHE A 390 -0.63 -27.33 -20.04
C PHE A 390 0.49 -26.86 -20.93
N LYS A 391 1.66 -26.69 -20.30
CA LYS A 391 2.89 -26.24 -20.98
C LYS A 391 3.51 -27.30 -21.90
N TRP A 392 3.22 -28.58 -21.68
CA TRP A 392 3.67 -29.67 -22.54
C TRP A 392 2.64 -29.93 -23.64
N GLY A 393 3.08 -30.43 -24.81
CA GLY A 393 2.30 -30.54 -26.06
C GLY A 393 1.12 -31.52 -26.07
N ASN A 394 0.53 -31.86 -24.93
CA ASN A 394 -0.67 -32.69 -24.83
C ASN A 394 -1.53 -32.31 -23.61
N ASN A 395 -2.78 -32.77 -23.59
CA ASN A 395 -3.76 -32.45 -22.54
C ASN A 395 -3.75 -33.44 -21.36
N PHE A 396 -2.77 -34.33 -21.29
CA PHE A 396 -2.69 -35.32 -20.21
C PHE A 396 -2.05 -34.75 -18.94
N SER A 397 -2.52 -35.21 -17.80
CA SER A 397 -1.92 -34.97 -16.49
C SER A 397 -1.82 -36.27 -15.69
N TRP A 398 -1.08 -36.25 -14.59
CA TRP A 398 -0.85 -37.42 -13.74
C TRP A 398 -1.46 -37.19 -12.36
N ALA A 399 -2.21 -38.18 -11.86
CA ALA A 399 -2.69 -38.23 -10.49
C ALA A 399 -1.89 -39.28 -9.71
N TYR A 400 -1.09 -38.84 -8.75
CA TYR A 400 -0.28 -39.72 -7.89
C TYR A 400 -1.10 -40.24 -6.71
N LYS A 401 -0.85 -41.49 -6.33
CA LYS A 401 -1.48 -42.11 -5.16
C LYS A 401 -1.19 -41.28 -3.89
N GLY A 402 -2.25 -40.85 -3.19
CA GLY A 402 -2.15 -40.07 -1.95
C GLY A 402 -2.06 -38.54 -2.12
N ALA A 403 -2.25 -38.00 -3.34
CA ALA A 403 -2.23 -36.57 -3.63
C ALA A 403 -0.94 -35.84 -3.19
N VAL A 404 0.18 -36.56 -3.03
CA VAL A 404 1.45 -36.04 -2.53
C VAL A 404 2.18 -35.28 -3.65
N THR A 405 1.77 -34.03 -3.92
CA THR A 405 2.30 -33.26 -5.06
C THR A 405 3.60 -32.52 -4.74
N ASP A 406 3.79 -32.08 -3.48
CA ASP A 406 4.89 -31.16 -3.14
C ASP A 406 6.27 -31.82 -3.04
N SER A 407 6.38 -33.02 -2.46
CA SER A 407 7.67 -33.71 -2.33
C SER A 407 8.16 -34.33 -3.66
N ILE A 408 7.23 -34.61 -4.57
CA ILE A 408 7.51 -35.13 -5.90
C ILE A 408 7.97 -33.99 -6.83
N LYS A 409 7.37 -32.80 -6.75
CA LYS A 409 7.75 -31.62 -7.54
C LYS A 409 9.23 -31.24 -7.39
N GLU A 410 9.75 -31.32 -6.16
CA GLU A 410 11.18 -31.12 -5.85
C GLU A 410 12.08 -32.17 -6.50
N ARG A 411 11.67 -33.45 -6.50
CA ARG A 411 12.45 -34.55 -7.09
C ARG A 411 12.40 -34.56 -8.62
N VAL A 412 11.24 -34.24 -9.20
CA VAL A 412 11.04 -34.17 -10.66
C VAL A 412 11.81 -32.99 -11.25
N LYS A 413 11.76 -31.81 -10.61
CA LYS A 413 12.62 -30.67 -10.99
C LYS A 413 14.11 -31.04 -10.97
N ARG A 414 14.54 -31.80 -9.96
CA ARG A 414 15.93 -32.25 -9.81
C ARG A 414 16.35 -33.27 -10.86
N ALA A 415 15.38 -33.97 -11.46
CA ALA A 415 15.57 -34.92 -12.55
C ALA A 415 15.40 -34.30 -13.95
N GLY A 416 15.23 -32.97 -14.04
CA GLY A 416 15.16 -32.25 -15.31
C GLY A 416 13.79 -32.26 -16.00
N GLY A 417 12.71 -32.53 -15.25
CA GLY A 417 11.32 -32.39 -15.70
C GLY A 417 10.68 -31.07 -15.30
#